data_AF-A0A835U898-F1
#
_entry.id   AF-A0A835U898-F1
#
_cell.length_a   1.000
_cell.length_b   1.000
_cell.length_c   1.000
_cell.angle_alpha   90.00
_cell.angle_beta   90.00
_cell.angle_gamma   90.00
#
_symmetry.space_group_name_H-M   'P 1'
#
loop_
_entity.id
_entity.type
_entity.pdbx_description
1 polymer ?
#
loop_
_entity_poly.entity_id
_entity_poly.type
_entity_poly.pdbx_seq_one_letter_code
_entity_poly.pdbx_strand_id
1 'polypeptide(L)'
;MADSRRLALTPQLDIEQILREAQNRWLRPLEICEILRNYGNFRIAPEPQNKPPSGSLFLFDRKVLRYFRKDGHNWRKKKDGKTVKEAHEKLKAGSVDVLHCYYAHGEDNENFQRRSYWMLEEELMHIVLVHYRKSRCLFITVIMFLFLFQFSF
;
A
#
# COMPACT_ATOMS: atom_id res chain seq x y z
N MET A 1 -28.24 22.99 -20.66
CA MET A 1 -26.76 23.00 -20.70
C MET A 1 -26.29 22.47 -19.36
N ALA A 2 -25.71 21.28 -19.35
CA ALA A 2 -25.51 20.45 -18.16
C ALA A 2 -24.21 20.80 -17.42
N ASP A 3 -24.32 20.74 -16.09
CA ASP A 3 -23.31 20.31 -15.12
C ASP A 3 -21.99 21.07 -15.01
N SER A 4 -21.94 22.03 -14.08
CA SER A 4 -20.69 22.58 -13.51
C SER A 4 -20.66 22.47 -11.99
N ARG A 5 -21.33 21.45 -11.41
CA ARG A 5 -21.53 21.34 -9.95
C ARG A 5 -20.79 20.21 -9.22
N ARG A 6 -19.70 19.63 -9.77
CA ARG A 6 -19.01 18.50 -9.09
C ARG A 6 -17.48 18.44 -9.16
N LEU A 7 -16.78 19.56 -9.00
CA LEU A 7 -15.36 19.54 -8.62
C LEU A 7 -15.17 20.27 -7.30
N ALA A 8 -15.74 19.69 -6.24
CA ALA A 8 -15.50 20.11 -4.88
C ALA A 8 -14.04 19.75 -4.51
N LEU A 9 -13.18 20.78 -4.50
CA LEU A 9 -12.05 20.98 -3.59
C LEU A 9 -11.41 19.69 -3.04
N THR A 10 -10.59 19.01 -3.85
CA THR A 10 -9.50 18.23 -3.26
C THR A 10 -8.57 19.24 -2.57
N PRO A 11 -8.33 19.15 -1.25
CA PRO A 11 -7.25 19.91 -0.63
C PRO A 11 -6.00 19.59 -1.44
N GLN A 12 -5.24 20.60 -1.86
CA GLN A 12 -3.95 20.37 -2.47
C GLN A 12 -3.15 19.49 -1.51
N LEU A 13 -3.01 18.22 -1.85
CA LEU A 13 -2.36 17.25 -0.97
C LEU A 13 -0.87 17.55 -1.05
N ASP A 14 -0.33 18.19 -0.01
CA ASP A 14 1.08 18.46 0.10
C ASP A 14 1.85 17.13 0.18
N ILE A 15 2.69 16.87 -0.83
CA ILE A 15 3.49 15.65 -0.94
C ILE A 15 4.37 15.48 0.30
N GLU A 16 4.93 16.56 0.85
CA GLU A 16 5.76 16.48 2.06
C GLU A 16 4.92 16.00 3.25
N GLN A 17 3.72 16.54 3.40
CA GLN A 17 2.78 16.10 4.43
C GLN A 17 2.41 14.63 4.25
N ILE A 18 2.11 14.18 3.02
CA ILE A 18 1.83 12.76 2.73
C ILE A 18 2.99 11.87 3.18
N LEU A 19 4.23 12.23 2.84
CA LEU A 19 5.41 11.45 3.21
C LEU A 19 5.62 11.39 4.73
N ARG A 20 5.34 12.49 5.46
CA ARG A 20 5.36 12.50 6.93
C ARG A 20 4.26 11.61 7.52
N GLU A 21 3.06 11.66 6.96
CA GLU A 21 1.93 10.83 7.37
C GLU A 21 2.20 9.34 7.14
N ALA A 22 2.89 8.98 6.05
CA ALA A 22 3.24 7.59 5.74
C ALA A 22 4.12 6.93 6.81
N GLN A 23 4.91 7.70 7.55
CA GLN A 23 5.67 7.19 8.68
C GLN A 23 4.75 6.76 9.83
N ASN A 24 3.59 7.41 9.96
CA ASN A 24 2.72 7.32 11.14
C ASN A 24 1.34 6.68 10.91
N ARG A 25 0.91 6.48 9.66
CA ARG A 25 -0.23 5.60 9.30
C ARG A 25 -0.08 4.99 7.90
N TRP A 26 -1.02 4.14 7.52
CA TRP A 26 -1.18 3.75 6.11
C TRP A 26 -1.74 4.94 5.31
N LEU A 27 -1.26 5.08 4.07
CA LEU A 27 -1.77 6.10 3.15
C LEU A 27 -3.16 5.74 2.64
N ARG A 28 -3.97 6.77 2.42
CA ARG A 28 -5.31 6.68 1.82
C ARG A 28 -5.17 6.53 0.29
N PRO A 29 -6.17 5.95 -0.40
CA PRO A 29 -6.10 5.77 -1.85
C PRO A 29 -5.77 7.04 -2.63
N LEU A 30 -6.35 8.19 -2.26
CA LEU A 30 -6.07 9.47 -2.92
C LEU A 30 -4.61 9.93 -2.75
N GLU A 31 -4.02 9.75 -1.57
CA GLU A 31 -2.62 10.10 -1.29
C GLU A 31 -1.66 9.20 -2.09
N ILE A 32 -2.01 7.92 -2.24
CA ILE A 32 -1.24 6.97 -3.05
C ILE A 32 -1.32 7.35 -4.53
N CYS A 33 -2.51 7.68 -5.03
CA CYS A 33 -2.68 8.16 -6.40
C CYS A 33 -1.87 9.43 -6.66
N GLU A 34 -1.82 10.36 -5.71
CA GLU A 34 -1.03 11.58 -5.83
C GLU A 34 0.47 11.28 -6.00
N ILE A 35 1.03 10.39 -5.17
CA ILE A 35 2.43 9.96 -5.30
C ILE A 35 2.66 9.27 -6.66
N LEU A 36 1.79 8.34 -7.04
CA LEU A 36 1.98 7.54 -8.26
C LEU A 36 1.84 8.37 -9.54
N ARG A 37 0.99 9.40 -9.56
CA ARG A 37 0.87 10.32 -10.71
C ARG A 37 2.04 11.29 -10.82
N ASN A 38 2.59 11.69 -9.68
CA ASN A 38 3.75 12.58 -9.62
C ASN A 38 5.08 11.82 -9.53
N TYR A 39 5.13 10.53 -9.90
CA TYR A 39 6.30 9.67 -9.71
C TYR A 39 7.60 10.24 -10.29
N GLY A 40 7.53 11.05 -11.35
CA GLY A 40 8.70 11.72 -11.95
C GLY A 40 9.40 12.72 -11.02
N ASN A 41 8.72 13.19 -9.97
CA ASN A 41 9.29 14.06 -8.94
C ASN A 41 9.98 13.28 -7.81
N PHE A 42 9.92 11.94 -7.85
CA PHE A 42 10.51 11.08 -6.83
C PHE A 42 11.64 10.24 -7.41
N ARG A 43 12.54 9.82 -6.53
CA ARG A 43 13.59 8.87 -6.89
C ARG A 43 12.99 7.46 -7.03
N ILE A 44 13.10 6.89 -8.22
CA ILE A 44 12.82 5.46 -8.45
C ILE A 44 14.02 4.66 -7.93
N ALA A 45 13.76 3.68 -7.07
CA ALA A 45 14.80 2.82 -6.52
C ALA A 45 15.30 1.85 -7.62
N PRO A 46 16.62 1.82 -7.90
CA PRO A 46 17.18 1.00 -8.97
C PRO A 46 17.28 -0.48 -8.60
N GLU A 47 17.22 -0.81 -7.30
CA GLU A 47 17.40 -2.15 -6.78
C GLU A 47 16.45 -2.45 -5.60
N PRO A 48 16.15 -3.74 -5.33
CA PRO A 48 15.32 -4.14 -4.21
C PRO A 48 15.99 -3.73 -2.90
N GLN A 49 15.21 -3.19 -1.98
CA GLN A 49 15.74 -2.68 -0.72
C GLN A 49 15.89 -3.82 0.29
N ASN A 50 17.05 -3.93 0.93
CA ASN A 50 17.33 -5.00 1.89
C ASN A 50 16.81 -4.67 3.29
N LYS A 51 15.85 -5.46 3.77
CA LYS A 51 15.14 -5.36 5.05
C LYS A 51 14.75 -3.91 5.41
N PRO A 52 13.87 -3.27 4.60
CA PRO A 52 13.52 -1.88 4.86
C PRO A 52 12.82 -1.72 6.22
N PRO A 53 13.11 -0.65 6.97
CA PRO A 53 12.50 -0.40 8.27
C PRO A 53 11.03 0.01 8.13
N SER A 54 10.28 -0.07 9.24
CA SER A 54 8.91 0.44 9.30
C SER A 54 8.85 1.95 8.99
N GLY A 55 7.83 2.37 8.26
CA GLY A 55 7.61 3.77 7.86
C GLY A 55 8.30 4.13 6.55
N SER A 56 9.05 3.22 5.95
CA SER A 56 9.74 3.44 4.68
C SER A 56 8.81 3.26 3.47
N LEU A 57 9.06 4.09 2.44
CA LEU A 57 8.35 4.13 1.17
C LEU A 57 9.36 4.09 0.02
N PHE A 58 9.07 3.28 -1.01
CA PHE A 58 9.90 3.20 -2.21
C PHE A 58 9.05 3.10 -3.45
N LEU A 59 9.49 3.78 -4.51
CA LEU A 59 8.95 3.65 -5.85
C LEU A 59 9.85 2.75 -6.69
N PHE A 60 9.24 1.86 -7.45
CA PHE A 60 9.92 0.98 -8.38
C PHE A 60 9.24 1.02 -9.74
N ASP A 61 10.03 0.96 -10.81
CA ASP A 61 9.52 0.65 -12.14
C ASP A 61 9.61 -0.86 -12.37
N ARG A 62 8.47 -1.54 -12.55
CA ARG A 62 8.41 -2.98 -12.80
C ARG A 62 8.97 -3.40 -14.16
N LYS A 63 9.00 -2.48 -15.14
CA LYS A 63 9.61 -2.76 -16.45
C LYS A 63 11.12 -2.95 -16.28
N VAL A 64 11.74 -2.16 -15.42
CA VAL A 64 13.17 -2.19 -15.12
C VAL A 64 13.49 -3.24 -14.03
N LEU A 65 12.75 -3.24 -12.92
CA LEU A 65 13.01 -4.07 -11.75
C LEU A 65 11.83 -4.99 -11.42
N ARG A 66 11.80 -6.17 -12.05
CA ARG A 66 10.73 -7.18 -11.85
C ARG A 66 10.74 -7.80 -10.44
N TYR A 67 11.90 -7.90 -9.80
CA TYR A 67 12.10 -8.60 -8.53
C TYR A 67 12.19 -7.66 -7.31
N PHE A 68 11.53 -6.50 -7.34
CA PHE A 68 11.52 -5.53 -6.23
C PHE A 68 11.04 -6.12 -4.88
N ARG A 69 10.31 -7.25 -4.91
CA ARG A 69 9.85 -7.98 -3.72
C ARG A 69 10.94 -8.79 -3.01
N LYS A 70 12.14 -8.94 -3.60
CA LYS A 70 13.30 -9.59 -2.96
C LYS A 70 13.92 -8.64 -1.92
N ASP A 71 13.13 -8.28 -0.93
CA ASP A 71 13.43 -7.26 0.07
C ASP A 71 14.09 -7.81 1.34
N GLY A 72 14.46 -9.10 1.35
CA GLY A 72 15.15 -9.74 2.48
C GLY A 72 14.29 -9.99 3.72
N HIS A 73 13.00 -9.62 3.71
CA HIS A 73 12.07 -9.94 4.79
C HIS A 73 11.51 -11.36 4.63
N ASN A 74 11.30 -12.03 5.77
CA ASN A 74 10.56 -13.30 5.80
C ASN A 74 9.07 -12.99 5.84
N TRP A 75 8.41 -13.13 4.69
CA TRP A 75 6.96 -12.98 4.57
C TRP A 75 6.26 -14.32 4.79
N ARG A 76 5.05 -14.27 5.36
CA ARG A 76 4.24 -15.48 5.55
C ARG A 76 4.05 -16.21 4.25
N LYS A 77 4.25 -17.52 4.29
CA LYS A 77 4.11 -18.38 3.12
C LYS A 77 2.79 -19.13 3.15
N LYS A 78 2.36 -19.60 1.99
CA LYS A 78 1.25 -20.53 1.86
C LYS A 78 1.67 -21.88 2.47
N LYS A 79 0.73 -22.82 2.58
CA LYS A 79 1.00 -24.18 3.09
C LYS A 79 2.11 -24.91 2.32
N ASP A 80 2.39 -24.49 1.09
CA ASP A 80 3.46 -25.00 0.24
C ASP A 80 4.88 -24.62 0.72
N GLY A 81 5.03 -23.68 1.65
CA GLY A 81 6.31 -23.17 2.15
C GLY A 81 7.17 -22.42 1.12
N LYS A 82 6.65 -22.20 -0.10
CA LYS A 82 7.38 -21.58 -1.22
C LYS A 82 6.80 -20.22 -1.58
N THR A 83 5.49 -20.12 -1.66
CA THR A 83 4.80 -18.93 -2.16
C THR A 83 4.44 -18.01 -1.01
N VAL A 84 4.76 -16.71 -1.12
CA VAL A 84 4.27 -15.72 -0.14
C VAL A 84 2.75 -15.65 -0.18
N LYS A 85 2.12 -15.65 0.99
CA LYS A 85 0.68 -15.45 1.16
C LYS A 85 0.38 -13.96 1.03
N GLU A 86 0.18 -13.51 -0.20
CA GLU A 86 -0.28 -12.15 -0.50
C GLU A 86 -1.80 -12.12 -0.63
N ALA A 87 -2.46 -11.16 0.01
CA ALA A 87 -3.87 -10.84 -0.23
C ALA A 87 -3.95 -9.71 -1.26
N HIS A 88 -4.86 -9.81 -2.22
CA HIS A 88 -5.01 -8.82 -3.30
C HIS A 88 -6.35 -8.11 -3.17
N GLU A 89 -6.33 -6.80 -3.22
CA GLU A 89 -7.51 -5.94 -3.16
C GLU A 89 -7.43 -4.86 -4.24
N LYS A 90 -8.58 -4.33 -4.66
CA LYS A 90 -8.67 -3.09 -5.43
C LYS A 90 -9.15 -1.97 -4.53
N LEU A 91 -8.45 -0.84 -4.53
CA LEU A 91 -8.82 0.32 -3.71
C LEU A 91 -9.52 1.37 -4.56
N LYS A 92 -10.54 1.99 -3.95
CA LYS A 92 -11.36 3.02 -4.57
C LYS A 92 -10.89 4.43 -4.21
N ALA A 93 -10.94 5.33 -5.18
CA ALA A 93 -10.91 6.77 -4.97
C ALA A 93 -12.29 7.32 -5.30
N GLY A 94 -13.01 7.77 -4.27
CA GLY A 94 -14.46 8.02 -4.39
C GLY A 94 -15.19 6.71 -4.65
N SER A 95 -15.87 6.60 -5.80
CA SER A 95 -16.69 5.43 -6.14
C SER A 95 -16.05 4.49 -7.16
N VAL A 96 -14.84 4.80 -7.65
CA VAL A 96 -14.18 4.10 -8.76
C VAL A 96 -12.94 3.37 -8.26
N ASP A 97 -12.76 2.12 -8.68
CA ASP A 97 -11.53 1.36 -8.43
C ASP A 97 -10.38 2.01 -9.21
N VAL A 98 -9.29 2.35 -8.52
CA VAL A 98 -8.15 3.06 -9.13
C VAL A 98 -6.80 2.38 -8.89
N LEU A 99 -6.68 1.56 -7.85
CA LEU A 99 -5.41 0.95 -7.42
C LEU A 99 -5.56 -0.55 -7.23
N HIS A 100 -4.53 -1.30 -7.59
CA HIS A 100 -4.26 -2.60 -6.99
C HIS A 100 -3.50 -2.42 -5.68
N CYS A 101 -3.83 -3.21 -4.66
CA CYS A 101 -3.13 -3.26 -3.38
C CYS A 101 -2.85 -4.70 -2.97
N TYR A 102 -1.57 -5.03 -2.78
CA TYR A 102 -1.13 -6.37 -2.37
C TYR A 102 -0.57 -6.31 -0.96
N TYR A 103 -1.14 -7.10 -0.05
CA TYR A 103 -0.77 -7.15 1.37
C TYR A 103 0.05 -8.40 1.67
N ALA A 104 1.23 -8.20 2.27
CA ALA A 104 2.04 -9.28 2.82
C ALA A 104 2.27 -9.04 4.32
N HIS A 105 2.17 -10.11 5.11
CA HIS A 105 2.42 -10.10 6.55
C HIS A 105 3.76 -10.76 6.85
N GLY A 106 4.53 -10.21 7.78
CA GLY A 106 5.76 -10.82 8.26
C GLY A 106 5.47 -12.19 8.89
N GLU A 107 6.37 -13.15 8.64
CA GLU A 107 6.38 -14.45 9.31
C GLU A 107 6.83 -14.27 10.77
N ASP A 108 8.00 -13.67 10.97
CA ASP A 108 8.61 -13.50 12.30
C ASP A 108 7.86 -12.47 13.17
N ASN A 109 7.21 -11.49 12.53
CA ASN A 109 6.49 -10.41 13.22
C ASN A 109 5.16 -10.13 12.52
N GLU A 110 4.08 -10.59 13.12
CA GLU A 110 2.73 -10.45 12.59
C GLU A 110 2.28 -8.98 12.43
N ASN A 111 2.86 -8.08 13.23
CA ASN A 111 2.56 -6.66 13.19
C ASN A 111 3.31 -5.94 12.06
N PHE A 112 4.33 -6.58 11.47
CA PHE A 112 5.05 -6.01 10.34
C PHE A 112 4.40 -6.43 9.03
N GLN A 113 4.13 -5.45 8.18
CA GLN A 113 3.39 -5.64 6.94
C GLN A 113 4.02 -4.82 5.81
N ARG A 114 3.85 -5.33 4.59
CA ARG A 114 4.17 -4.63 3.35
C ARG A 114 2.90 -4.49 2.52
N ARG A 115 2.68 -3.28 2.01
CA ARG A 115 1.64 -3.00 1.01
C ARG A 115 2.30 -2.54 -0.28
N SER A 116 1.96 -3.19 -1.38
CA SER A 116 2.40 -2.77 -2.72
C SER A 116 1.22 -2.22 -3.49
N TYR A 117 1.37 -1.04 -4.07
CA TYR A 117 0.33 -0.31 -4.77
C TYR A 117 0.74 0.02 -6.20
N TRP A 118 -0.17 -0.10 -7.15
CA TRP A 118 -0.02 0.46 -8.50
C TRP A 118 -1.36 0.83 -9.09
N MET A 119 -1.36 1.79 -10.00
CA MET A 119 -2.57 2.25 -10.69
C MET A 119 -3.15 1.15 -11.60
N LEU A 120 -4.47 1.13 -11.71
CA LEU A 120 -5.18 0.34 -12.73
C LEU A 120 -5.02 0.94 -14.14
N GLU A 121 -4.77 2.24 -14.21
CA GLU A 121 -4.47 2.98 -15.44
C GLU A 121 -3.22 2.43 -16.13
N GLU A 122 -3.35 2.07 -17.41
CA GLU A 122 -2.31 1.32 -18.12
C GLU A 122 -1.00 2.08 -18.26
N GLU A 123 -1.08 3.39 -18.45
CA GLU A 123 0.09 4.26 -18.60
C GLU A 123 0.94 4.28 -17.33
N LEU A 124 0.31 4.22 -16.15
CA LEU A 124 0.97 4.28 -14.84
C LEU A 124 1.13 2.91 -14.17
N MET A 125 0.61 1.83 -14.76
CA MET A 125 0.64 0.49 -14.14
C MET A 125 2.06 0.04 -13.81
N HIS A 126 3.06 0.48 -14.57
CA HIS A 126 4.44 0.04 -14.43
C HIS A 126 5.11 0.56 -13.15
N ILE A 127 4.63 1.67 -12.60
CA ILE A 127 5.13 2.25 -11.36
C ILE A 127 4.44 1.60 -10.16
N VAL A 128 5.24 1.14 -9.20
CA VAL A 128 4.76 0.54 -7.96
C VAL A 128 5.29 1.32 -6.77
N LEU A 129 4.40 1.69 -5.86
CA LEU A 129 4.72 2.20 -4.54
C LEU A 129 4.71 1.04 -3.53
N VAL A 130 5.80 0.84 -2.80
CA VAL A 130 5.87 -0.15 -1.72
C VAL A 130 6.02 0.57 -0.39
N HIS A 131 5.14 0.21 0.55
CA HIS A 131 5.08 0.81 1.89
C HIS A 131 5.26 -0.28 2.95
N TYR A 132 6.24 -0.09 3.82
CA TYR A 132 6.52 -0.98 4.94
C TYR A 132 6.04 -0.35 6.24
N ARG A 133 5.36 -1.14 7.08
CA ARG A 133 4.86 -0.60 8.34
C ARG A 133 4.72 -1.67 9.40
N LYS A 134 5.15 -1.33 10.61
CA LYS A 134 4.80 -2.02 11.84
C LYS A 134 3.52 -1.39 12.39
N SER A 135 2.43 -2.14 12.41
CA SER A 135 1.22 -1.74 13.13
C SER A 135 1.54 -1.70 14.63
N ARG A 136 1.20 -0.61 15.33
CA ARG A 136 1.20 -0.64 16.79
C ARG A 136 0.05 -1.53 17.21
N CYS A 137 0.36 -2.66 17.84
CA CYS A 137 -0.65 -3.48 18.48
C CYS A 137 -1.14 -2.72 19.73
N LEU A 138 -2.13 -1.86 19.53
CA LEU A 138 -2.98 -1.30 20.57
C LEU A 138 -4.40 -1.65 20.08
N PHE A 139 -5.07 -2.59 20.75
CA PHE A 139 -6.50 -2.95 20.56
C PHE A 139 -6.92 -3.98 19.49
N ILE A 140 -6.07 -4.87 18.97
CA ILE A 140 -6.58 -6.00 18.15
C ILE A 140 -7.38 -7.02 19.00
N THR A 141 -7.15 -7.10 20.32
CA THR A 141 -7.95 -7.98 21.19
C THR A 141 -9.43 -7.57 21.30
N VAL A 142 -9.79 -6.29 21.10
CA VAL A 142 -11.18 -5.83 21.29
C VAL A 142 -11.99 -5.92 19.99
N ILE A 143 -11.39 -5.66 18.82
CA ILE A 143 -12.13 -5.63 17.54
C ILE A 143 -12.24 -7.02 16.91
N MET A 144 -11.27 -7.94 17.12
CA MET A 144 -11.43 -9.33 16.67
C MET A 144 -12.45 -10.13 17.51
N PHE A 145 -12.70 -9.75 18.77
CA PHE A 145 -13.75 -10.38 19.58
C PHE A 145 -15.16 -9.92 19.19
N LEU A 146 -15.35 -8.67 18.77
CA LEU A 146 -16.66 -8.15 18.38
C LEU A 146 -17.13 -8.66 17.00
N PHE A 147 -16.23 -8.98 16.07
CA PHE A 147 -16.60 -9.57 14.77
C PHE A 147 -16.86 -11.09 14.82
N LEU A 148 -16.43 -11.79 15.87
CA LEU A 148 -16.70 -13.23 16.05
C LEU A 148 -18.00 -13.53 16.83
N PHE A 149 -18.65 -12.53 17.45
CA PHE A 149 -19.85 -12.75 18.27
C PHE A 149 -21.17 -12.19 17.70
N GLN A 150 -21.18 -11.57 16.51
CA GLN A 150 -22.44 -11.10 15.88
C GLN A 150 -23.02 -12.02 14.78
N PHE A 151 -22.41 -13.17 14.51
CA PHE A 151 -23.00 -14.20 13.64
C PHE A 151 -23.16 -15.53 14.36
N SER A 152 -23.95 -15.52 15.44
CA SER A 152 -24.61 -16.71 15.97
C SER A 152 -25.88 -16.24 16.66
N PHE A 153 -26.95 -16.09 15.89
CA PHE A 153 -28.30 -16.61 16.12
C PHE A 153 -29.18 -16.26 14.92
#